data_AF-A0A3N1NSY4-F1
#
_entry.id   AF-A0A3N1NSY4-F1
#
_cell.length_a   1.000
_cell.length_b   1.000
_cell.length_c   1.000
_cell.angle_alpha   90.00
_cell.angle_beta   90.00
_cell.angle_gamma   90.00
#
_symmetry.space_group_name_H-M   'P 1'
#
loop_
_entity.id
_entity.type
_entity.pdbx_description
1 polymer ?
#
loop_
_entity_poly.entity_id
_entity_poly.type
_entity_poly.pdbx_seq_one_letter_code
_entity_poly.pdbx_strand_id
1 'polypeptide(L)'
;MIAVAAVAYGWWVVAAARRGARWPWWRTLAFVAALVLFGILQFGIVGVYDQQLRWAFVLRSALLFFAVPTFAALGSPVSLLRTGGPDRLAHAADAAMRSRPVRLLGNAIVAPLVALVLFGLLLTPFAATLRESSVWAVVITVTVPMLGFGLLAPLSEPGVLRSSTFVTAEFLLAFVELMIDAVPGIVLRITNHVLDGSVVQAVGQPWFPSPLRDQHLAGDLLWFIAEVADIPVLISLFIRWQRTDRREAHAVDALTDEQIDELTREHLQRRG
;
A
#
# COMPACT_ATOMS: atom_id res chain seq x y z
N MET A 1 -19.63 6.71 6.74
CA MET A 1 -18.18 6.99 6.63
C MET A 1 -17.86 7.99 5.53
N ILE A 2 -18.25 7.73 4.27
CA ILE A 2 -17.95 8.61 3.12
C ILE A 2 -18.38 10.06 3.37
N ALA A 3 -19.64 10.28 3.75
CA ALA A 3 -20.16 11.63 3.99
C ALA A 3 -19.38 12.38 5.09
N VAL A 4 -19.05 11.70 6.19
CA VAL A 4 -18.26 12.27 7.29
C VAL A 4 -16.87 12.66 6.80
N ALA A 5 -16.19 11.79 6.06
CA ALA A 5 -14.87 12.06 5.50
C ALA A 5 -14.90 13.21 4.48
N ALA A 6 -15.90 13.24 3.58
CA ALA A 6 -16.08 14.30 2.59
C ALA A 6 -16.33 15.67 3.25
N VAL A 7 -17.22 15.73 4.24
CA VAL A 7 -17.56 16.96 4.95
C VAL A 7 -16.37 17.45 5.77
N ALA A 8 -15.68 16.56 6.51
CA ALA A 8 -14.50 16.94 7.29
C ALA A 8 -13.38 17.49 6.39
N TYR A 9 -13.05 16.78 5.30
CA TYR A 9 -12.02 17.21 4.36
C TYR A 9 -12.40 18.52 3.68
N GLY A 10 -13.63 18.65 3.18
CA GLY A 10 -14.12 19.88 2.56
C GLY A 10 -14.10 21.07 3.52
N TRP A 11 -14.46 20.86 4.79
CA TRP A 11 -14.39 21.90 5.81
C TRP A 11 -12.95 22.35 6.05
N TRP A 12 -11.99 21.43 6.13
CA TRP A 12 -10.58 21.77 6.27
C TRP A 12 -10.01 22.49 5.05
N VAL A 13 -10.43 22.13 3.82
CA VAL A 13 -10.06 22.89 2.60
C VAL A 13 -10.56 24.33 2.67
N VAL A 14 -11.83 24.54 3.02
CA VAL A 14 -12.41 25.88 3.15
C VAL A 14 -11.71 26.68 4.24
N ALA A 15 -11.43 26.05 5.38
CA ALA A 15 -10.71 26.70 6.48
C ALA A 15 -9.27 27.06 6.10
N ALA A 16 -8.56 26.19 5.40
CA ALA A 16 -7.21 26.46 4.89
C ALA A 16 -7.21 27.65 3.90
N ALA A 17 -8.18 27.69 2.99
CA ALA A 17 -8.35 28.80 2.05
C ALA A 17 -8.63 30.14 2.77
N ARG A 18 -9.50 30.13 3.79
CA ARG A 18 -9.78 31.31 4.63
C ARG A 18 -8.56 31.80 5.41
N ARG A 19 -7.64 30.91 5.75
CA ARG A 19 -6.36 31.22 6.40
C ARG A 19 -5.27 31.64 5.41
N GLY A 20 -5.58 31.78 4.11
CA GLY A 20 -4.64 32.20 3.07
C GLY A 20 -3.66 31.11 2.63
N ALA A 21 -3.83 29.86 3.07
CA ALA A 21 -2.99 28.75 2.64
C ALA A 21 -3.35 28.32 1.21
N ARG A 22 -2.35 28.21 0.34
CA ARG A 22 -2.53 27.71 -1.04
C ARG A 22 -2.63 26.19 -1.02
N TRP A 23 -3.85 25.65 -1.12
CA TRP A 23 -4.08 24.21 -1.22
C TRP A 23 -4.19 23.76 -2.70
N PRO A 24 -3.35 22.83 -3.19
CA PRO A 24 -3.43 22.34 -4.55
C PRO A 24 -4.74 21.60 -4.84
N TRP A 25 -5.46 21.99 -5.90
CA TRP A 25 -6.76 21.39 -6.26
C TRP A 25 -6.66 19.89 -6.56
N TRP A 26 -5.55 19.43 -7.14
CA TRP A 26 -5.32 18.02 -7.48
C TRP A 26 -5.33 17.11 -6.24
N ARG A 27 -4.91 17.61 -5.06
CA ARG A 27 -4.97 16.85 -3.80
C ARG A 27 -6.42 16.60 -3.38
N THR A 28 -7.26 17.61 -3.55
CA THR A 28 -8.70 17.47 -3.31
C THR A 28 -9.33 16.49 -4.29
N LEU A 29 -8.95 16.57 -5.57
CA LEU A 29 -9.43 15.61 -6.58
C LEU A 29 -9.01 14.18 -6.24
N ALA A 30 -7.76 13.96 -5.83
CA ALA A 30 -7.27 12.64 -5.41
C ALA A 30 -8.04 12.10 -4.20
N PHE A 31 -8.33 12.94 -3.21
CA PHE A 31 -9.13 12.54 -2.05
C PHE A 31 -10.57 12.18 -2.44
N VAL A 32 -11.20 12.98 -3.30
CA VAL A 32 -12.54 12.68 -3.83
C VAL A 32 -12.52 11.38 -4.63
N ALA A 33 -11.50 11.14 -5.45
CA ALA A 33 -11.33 9.87 -6.17
C ALA A 33 -11.24 8.67 -5.21
N ALA A 34 -10.54 8.81 -4.07
CA ALA A 34 -10.51 7.77 -3.03
C ALA A 34 -11.90 7.46 -2.48
N LEU A 35 -12.70 8.50 -2.19
CA LEU A 35 -14.07 8.34 -1.67
C LEU A 35 -15.02 7.73 -2.70
N VAL A 36 -14.91 8.15 -3.97
CA VAL A 36 -15.69 7.60 -5.07
C VAL A 36 -15.35 6.13 -5.28
N LEU A 37 -14.05 5.79 -5.34
CA LEU A 37 -13.60 4.40 -5.45
C LEU A 37 -14.11 3.56 -4.28
N PHE A 38 -13.96 4.04 -3.04
CA PHE A 38 -14.49 3.36 -1.85
C PHE A 38 -16.01 3.15 -1.95
N GLY A 39 -16.76 4.15 -2.43
CA GLY A 39 -18.19 4.04 -2.67
C GLY A 39 -18.56 2.99 -3.72
N ILE A 40 -17.84 2.95 -4.84
CA ILE A 40 -18.03 1.95 -5.90
C ILE A 40 -17.76 0.54 -5.36
N LEU A 41 -16.72 0.36 -4.55
CA LEU A 41 -16.39 -0.93 -3.94
C LEU A 41 -17.42 -1.41 -2.92
N GLN A 42 -18.14 -0.49 -2.27
CA GLN A 42 -19.13 -0.82 -1.25
C GLN A 42 -20.55 -0.98 -1.81
N PHE A 43 -20.94 -0.14 -2.77
CA PHE A 43 -22.31 -0.07 -3.28
C PHE A 43 -22.45 -0.59 -4.71
N GLY A 44 -21.35 -0.84 -5.41
CA GLY A 44 -21.35 -1.40 -6.75
C GLY A 44 -21.42 -2.93 -6.77
N ILE A 45 -21.27 -3.51 -7.97
CA ILE A 45 -21.32 -4.96 -8.20
C ILE A 45 -20.38 -5.74 -7.28
N VAL A 46 -19.19 -5.17 -7.02
CA VAL A 46 -18.17 -5.78 -6.15
C VAL A 46 -18.68 -5.92 -4.72
N GLY A 47 -19.25 -4.86 -4.14
CA GLY A 47 -19.74 -4.87 -2.76
C GLY A 47 -21.04 -5.65 -2.59
N VAL A 48 -21.87 -5.72 -3.63
CA VAL A 48 -23.11 -6.52 -3.60
C VAL A 48 -22.83 -8.02 -3.60
N TYR A 49 -21.81 -8.46 -4.35
CA TYR A 49 -21.50 -9.86 -4.56
C TYR A 49 -20.26 -10.36 -3.81
N ASP A 50 -19.64 -9.56 -2.95
CA ASP A 50 -18.40 -9.96 -2.27
C ASP A 50 -18.59 -11.19 -1.39
N GLN A 51 -19.76 -11.36 -0.76
CA GLN A 51 -20.03 -12.53 0.08
C GLN A 51 -20.23 -13.81 -0.73
N GLN A 52 -20.68 -13.72 -1.99
CA GLN A 52 -20.98 -14.88 -2.83
C GLN A 52 -19.85 -15.22 -3.82
N LEU A 53 -19.13 -14.21 -4.31
CA LEU A 53 -18.09 -14.35 -5.34
C LEU A 53 -16.73 -14.02 -4.76
N ARG A 54 -15.81 -14.98 -4.86
CA ARG A 54 -14.43 -14.83 -4.39
C ARG A 54 -13.69 -13.76 -5.17
N TRP A 55 -13.87 -13.67 -6.48
CA TRP A 55 -13.24 -12.61 -7.28
C TRP A 55 -13.65 -11.21 -6.79
N ALA A 56 -14.93 -11.03 -6.42
CA ALA A 56 -15.44 -9.76 -5.92
C ALA A 56 -14.86 -9.44 -4.54
N PHE A 57 -14.83 -10.42 -3.64
CA PHE A 57 -14.19 -10.27 -2.33
C PHE A 57 -12.70 -9.89 -2.41
N VAL A 58 -11.95 -10.59 -3.26
CA VAL A 58 -10.51 -10.36 -3.43
C VAL A 58 -10.26 -9.01 -4.10
N LEU A 59 -11.03 -8.66 -5.14
CA LEU A 59 -10.95 -7.34 -5.78
C LEU A 59 -11.25 -6.21 -4.78
N ARG A 60 -12.31 -6.37 -3.97
CA ARG A 60 -12.66 -5.41 -2.93
C ARG A 60 -11.51 -5.23 -1.94
N SER A 61 -11.01 -6.34 -1.41
CA SER A 61 -9.95 -6.34 -0.39
C SER A 61 -8.65 -5.73 -0.94
N ALA A 62 -8.25 -6.10 -2.16
CA ALA A 62 -7.06 -5.57 -2.82
C ALA A 62 -7.16 -4.06 -3.07
N LEU A 63 -8.28 -3.58 -3.63
CA LEU A 63 -8.44 -2.16 -3.91
C LEU A 63 -8.64 -1.31 -2.64
N LEU A 64 -9.24 -1.87 -1.59
CA LEU A 64 -9.30 -1.24 -0.27
C LEU A 64 -7.92 -1.15 0.39
N PHE A 65 -7.01 -2.09 0.12
CA PHE A 65 -5.67 -2.10 0.69
C PHE A 65 -4.69 -1.21 -0.08
N PHE A 66 -4.70 -1.27 -1.42
CA PHE A 66 -3.75 -0.56 -2.27
C PHE A 66 -4.28 0.77 -2.80
N ALA A 67 -5.39 0.72 -3.56
CA ALA A 67 -5.82 1.87 -4.36
C ALA A 67 -6.47 2.98 -3.52
N VAL A 68 -7.45 2.64 -2.67
CA VAL A 68 -8.14 3.63 -1.82
C VAL A 68 -7.15 4.39 -0.93
N PRO A 69 -6.21 3.72 -0.22
CA PRO A 69 -5.25 4.43 0.62
C PRO A 69 -4.25 5.25 -0.17
N THR A 70 -3.86 4.82 -1.37
CA THR A 70 -2.97 5.60 -2.26
C THR A 70 -3.61 6.93 -2.65
N PHE A 71 -4.85 6.90 -3.17
CA PHE A 71 -5.57 8.13 -3.51
C PHE A 71 -5.83 9.00 -2.27
N ALA A 72 -6.13 8.40 -1.12
CA ALA A 72 -6.30 9.12 0.13
C ALA A 72 -4.99 9.79 0.61
N ALA A 73 -3.85 9.12 0.50
CA ALA A 73 -2.53 9.64 0.87
C ALA A 73 -2.08 10.79 -0.05
N LEU A 74 -2.36 10.69 -1.36
CA LEU A 74 -2.15 11.77 -2.32
C LEU A 74 -2.96 13.03 -1.97
N GLY A 75 -4.15 12.84 -1.39
CA GLY A 75 -4.94 13.92 -0.81
C GLY A 75 -4.33 14.58 0.42
N SER A 76 -3.27 14.01 0.99
CA SER A 76 -2.52 14.48 2.17
C SER A 76 -3.39 15.06 3.29
N PRO A 77 -4.36 14.26 3.80
CA PRO A 77 -5.32 14.72 4.80
C PRO A 77 -4.65 15.18 6.10
N VAL A 78 -3.49 14.62 6.47
CA VAL A 78 -2.75 15.06 7.66
C VAL A 78 -2.17 16.47 7.47
N SER A 79 -1.59 16.78 6.30
CA SER A 79 -1.12 18.12 5.98
C SER A 79 -2.27 19.13 5.89
N LEU A 80 -3.43 18.70 5.36
CA LEU A 80 -4.62 19.53 5.35
C LEU A 80 -5.14 19.80 6.77
N LEU A 81 -5.13 18.79 7.63
CA LEU A 81 -5.52 18.92 9.04
C LEU A 81 -4.62 19.93 9.78
N ARG A 82 -3.31 19.95 9.50
CA ARG A 82 -2.38 20.96 10.07
C ARG A 82 -2.67 22.38 9.61
N THR A 83 -3.18 22.55 8.39
CA THR A 83 -3.37 23.89 7.78
C THR A 83 -4.77 24.47 8.04
N GLY A 84 -5.81 23.64 7.91
CA GLY A 84 -7.21 24.06 8.04
C GLY A 84 -8.00 23.32 9.12
N GLY A 85 -7.41 22.36 9.82
CA GLY A 85 -8.08 21.58 10.86
C GLY A 85 -8.06 22.22 12.26
N PRO A 86 -8.80 21.66 13.22
CA PRO A 86 -8.71 22.02 14.62
C PRO A 86 -7.33 21.67 15.21
N ASP A 87 -6.73 22.60 15.95
CA ASP A 87 -5.36 22.44 16.50
C ASP A 87 -5.21 21.17 17.35
N ARG A 88 -6.24 20.82 18.14
CA ARG A 88 -6.25 19.58 18.94
C ARG A 88 -6.09 18.32 18.08
N LEU A 89 -6.77 18.28 16.92
CA LEU A 89 -6.71 17.14 16.01
C LEU A 89 -5.38 17.12 15.25
N ALA A 90 -4.86 18.29 14.85
CA ALA A 90 -3.54 18.40 14.24
C ALA A 90 -2.45 17.89 15.19
N HIS A 91 -2.46 18.30 16.46
CA HIS A 91 -1.53 17.81 17.47
C HIS A 91 -1.67 16.30 17.73
N ALA A 92 -2.90 15.78 17.77
CA ALA A 92 -3.13 14.34 17.92
C ALA A 92 -2.59 13.55 16.72
N ALA A 93 -2.81 14.04 15.49
CA ALA A 93 -2.27 13.44 14.29
C ALA A 93 -0.74 13.44 14.30
N ASP A 94 -0.11 14.55 14.69
CA ASP A 94 1.35 14.63 14.82
C ASP A 94 1.91 13.68 15.87
N ALA A 95 1.24 13.56 17.02
CA ALA A 95 1.62 12.60 18.04
C ALA A 95 1.49 11.15 17.54
N ALA A 96 0.43 10.85 16.80
CA ALA A 96 0.23 9.56 16.18
C ALA A 96 1.32 9.26 15.14
N MET A 97 1.70 10.23 14.30
CA MET A 97 2.75 10.04 13.30
C MET A 97 4.14 9.79 13.90
N ARG A 98 4.41 10.38 15.07
CA ARG A 98 5.65 10.14 15.83
C ARG A 98 5.63 8.85 16.66
N SER A 99 4.51 8.14 16.70
CA SER A 99 4.34 6.96 17.53
C SER A 99 5.16 5.76 17.00
N ARG A 100 5.54 4.86 17.92
CA ARG A 100 6.24 3.60 17.58
C ARG A 100 5.50 2.76 16.52
N PRO A 101 4.18 2.54 16.58
CA PRO A 101 3.50 1.74 15.56
C PRO A 101 3.58 2.38 14.17
N VAL A 102 3.40 3.70 14.06
CA VAL A 102 3.52 4.38 12.76
C VAL A 102 4.95 4.33 12.22
N ARG A 103 5.96 4.44 13.09
CA ARG A 103 7.36 4.26 12.70
C ARG A 103 7.68 2.83 12.26
N LEU A 104 7.04 1.83 12.87
CA LEU A 104 7.15 0.42 12.44
C LEU A 104 6.48 0.22 11.08
N LEU A 105 5.27 0.75 10.89
CA LEU A 105 4.54 0.70 9.62
C LEU A 105 5.27 1.41 8.48
N GLY A 106 6.05 2.45 8.78
CA GLY A 106 6.92 3.12 7.81
C GLY A 106 8.19 2.35 7.42
N ASN A 107 8.42 1.15 7.98
CA ASN A 107 9.55 0.30 7.57
C ASN A 107 9.26 -0.34 6.19
N ALA A 108 10.30 -0.35 5.33
CA ALA A 108 10.36 -1.02 4.03
C ALA A 108 9.56 -2.33 3.99
N ILE A 109 9.97 -3.18 4.92
CA ILE A 109 9.64 -4.61 5.02
C ILE A 109 8.24 -4.84 5.59
N VAL A 110 7.69 -3.87 6.33
CA VAL A 110 6.45 -4.12 7.09
C VAL A 110 5.24 -4.09 6.17
N ALA A 111 5.19 -3.20 5.16
CA ALA A 111 4.03 -3.10 4.30
C ALA A 111 3.78 -4.41 3.51
N PRO A 112 4.80 -5.00 2.88
CA PRO A 112 4.53 -6.20 2.09
C PRO A 112 4.55 -7.49 2.91
N LEU A 113 5.22 -7.56 4.07
CA LEU A 113 4.92 -8.64 5.04
C LEU A 113 3.45 -8.64 5.47
N VAL A 114 2.89 -7.46 5.74
CA VAL A 114 1.48 -7.31 6.07
C VAL A 114 0.60 -7.73 4.88
N ALA A 115 0.94 -7.31 3.67
CA ALA A 115 0.24 -7.73 2.46
C ALA A 115 0.29 -9.25 2.27
N LEU A 116 1.46 -9.86 2.42
CA LEU A 116 1.66 -11.30 2.31
C LEU A 116 0.84 -12.09 3.34
N VAL A 117 0.80 -11.62 4.59
CA VAL A 117 -0.03 -12.25 5.63
C VAL A 117 -1.51 -12.12 5.29
N LEU A 118 -1.97 -10.91 4.94
CA LEU A 118 -3.38 -10.67 4.62
C LEU A 118 -3.85 -11.47 3.41
N PHE A 119 -3.09 -11.47 2.32
CA PHE A 119 -3.47 -12.15 1.09
C PHE A 119 -3.11 -13.64 1.12
N GLY A 120 -2.13 -14.05 1.93
CA GLY A 120 -1.85 -15.46 2.22
C GLY A 120 -3.02 -16.16 2.91
N LEU A 121 -3.79 -15.45 3.76
CA LEU A 121 -5.03 -15.99 4.34
C LEU A 121 -6.04 -16.41 3.27
N LEU A 122 -6.02 -15.79 2.08
CA LEU A 122 -6.89 -16.17 0.96
C LEU A 122 -6.63 -17.57 0.44
N LEU A 123 -5.47 -18.17 0.73
CA LEU A 123 -5.11 -19.52 0.33
C LEU A 123 -5.66 -20.59 1.29
N THR A 124 -6.28 -20.17 2.40
CA THR A 124 -6.75 -21.06 3.46
C THR A 124 -8.28 -21.11 3.50
N PRO A 125 -8.89 -22.14 4.13
CA PRO A 125 -10.34 -22.19 4.37
C PRO A 125 -10.87 -21.01 5.19
N PHE A 126 -10.00 -20.30 5.92
CA PHE A 126 -10.37 -19.08 6.63
C PHE A 126 -10.81 -17.94 5.69
N ALA A 127 -10.45 -18.00 4.40
CA ALA A 127 -10.95 -17.05 3.41
C ALA A 127 -12.47 -17.07 3.29
N ALA A 128 -13.10 -18.26 3.34
CA ALA A 128 -14.55 -18.41 3.28
C ALA A 128 -15.22 -17.79 4.51
N THR A 129 -14.66 -18.01 5.71
CA THR A 129 -15.21 -17.44 6.95
C THR A 129 -15.13 -15.93 7.00
N LEU A 130 -14.06 -15.33 6.45
CA LEU A 130 -13.91 -13.88 6.31
C LEU A 130 -14.91 -13.31 5.29
N ARG A 131 -15.08 -13.99 4.16
CA ARG A 131 -15.96 -13.57 3.06
C ARG A 131 -17.44 -13.63 3.45
N GLU A 132 -17.86 -14.71 4.10
CA GLU A 132 -19.28 -15.00 4.35
C GLU A 132 -19.83 -14.35 5.63
N SER A 133 -18.95 -13.87 6.51
CA SER A 133 -19.36 -13.21 7.75
C SER A 133 -19.62 -11.73 7.56
N SER A 134 -20.82 -11.28 7.93
CA SER A 134 -21.18 -9.85 7.96
C SER A 134 -20.33 -9.05 8.95
N VAL A 135 -19.90 -9.67 10.05
CA VAL A 135 -19.02 -9.03 11.04
C VAL A 135 -17.65 -8.77 10.42
N TRP A 136 -17.07 -9.78 9.77
CA TRP A 136 -15.78 -9.62 9.10
C TRP A 136 -15.87 -8.65 7.93
N ALA A 137 -16.99 -8.59 7.21
CA ALA A 137 -17.21 -7.59 6.17
C ALA A 137 -17.06 -6.16 6.71
N VAL A 138 -17.65 -5.85 7.87
CA VAL A 138 -17.51 -4.52 8.52
C VAL A 138 -16.07 -4.29 8.97
N VAL A 139 -15.43 -5.29 9.59
CA VAL A 139 -14.03 -5.20 10.04
C VAL A 139 -13.09 -4.92 8.87
N ILE A 140 -13.27 -5.60 7.74
CA ILE A 140 -12.48 -5.42 6.51
C ILE A 140 -12.70 -4.02 5.93
N THR A 141 -13.95 -3.58 5.83
CA THR A 141 -14.30 -2.26 5.27
C THR A 141 -13.64 -1.11 6.03
N VAL A 142 -13.41 -1.25 7.34
CA VAL A 142 -12.74 -0.21 8.15
C VAL A 142 -11.24 -0.44 8.24
N THR A 143 -10.82 -1.64 8.64
CA THR A 143 -9.44 -1.92 9.03
C THR A 143 -8.51 -1.98 7.84
N VAL A 144 -8.93 -2.56 6.70
CA VAL A 144 -8.04 -2.74 5.54
C VAL A 144 -7.60 -1.39 4.93
N PRO A 145 -8.50 -0.43 4.66
CA PRO A 145 -8.10 0.90 4.21
C PRO A 145 -7.27 1.67 5.23
N MET A 146 -7.61 1.55 6.52
CA MET A 146 -6.86 2.21 7.59
C MET A 146 -5.43 1.68 7.69
N LEU A 147 -5.26 0.37 7.56
CA LEU A 147 -3.97 -0.29 7.56
C LEU A 147 -3.14 0.14 6.34
N GLY A 148 -3.71 0.09 5.14
CA GLY A 148 -3.03 0.58 3.93
C GLY A 148 -2.65 2.06 4.04
N PHE A 149 -3.52 2.89 4.61
CA PHE A 149 -3.20 4.31 4.84
C PHE A 149 -2.08 4.48 5.87
N GLY A 150 -2.09 3.69 6.95
CA GLY A 150 -1.04 3.69 7.98
C GLY A 150 0.32 3.26 7.46
N LEU A 151 0.36 2.38 6.46
CA LEU A 151 1.58 1.96 5.75
C LEU A 151 2.10 3.07 4.81
N LEU A 152 1.21 3.78 4.12
CA LEU A 152 1.57 4.82 3.14
C LEU A 152 1.82 6.21 3.73
N ALA A 153 1.16 6.56 4.84
CA ALA A 153 1.23 7.89 5.43
C ALA A 153 2.66 8.30 5.86
N PRO A 154 3.48 7.43 6.49
CA PRO A 154 4.87 7.74 6.82
C PRO A 154 5.75 7.96 5.60
N LEU A 155 5.49 7.22 4.51
CA LEU A 155 6.24 7.31 3.26
C LEU A 155 5.95 8.62 2.49
N SER A 156 4.77 9.20 2.73
CA SER A 156 4.33 10.43 2.07
C SER A 156 4.85 11.71 2.73
N GLU A 157 5.44 11.64 3.92
CA GLU A 157 6.03 12.82 4.59
C GLU A 157 7.48 13.06 4.11
N PRO A 158 7.77 14.26 3.56
CA PRO A 158 9.14 14.64 3.21
C PRO A 158 9.95 14.84 4.49
N GLY A 159 10.80 13.86 4.85
CA GLY A 159 11.63 14.00 6.04
C GLY A 159 12.53 12.83 6.42
N VAL A 160 12.28 11.60 5.97
CA VAL A 160 13.17 10.47 6.30
C VAL A 160 14.13 10.21 5.15
N LEU A 161 15.11 11.10 5.02
CA LEU A 161 16.33 10.83 4.25
C LEU A 161 17.03 9.62 4.90
N ARG A 162 16.75 8.41 4.40
CA ARG A 162 17.52 7.21 4.72
C ARG A 162 18.86 7.28 4.00
N SER A 163 19.93 6.95 4.72
CA SER A 163 21.33 7.10 4.30
C SER A 163 21.67 6.34 3.01
N SER A 164 22.61 6.91 2.23
CA SER A 164 23.07 6.43 0.92
C SER A 164 23.49 4.95 0.91
N THR A 165 24.15 4.49 1.97
CA THR A 165 24.72 3.14 2.08
C THR A 165 23.67 2.03 2.25
N PHE A 166 22.40 2.38 2.50
CA PHE A 166 21.31 1.42 2.68
C PHE A 166 20.45 1.24 1.42
N VAL A 167 20.68 2.02 0.36
CA VAL A 167 19.80 2.07 -0.82
C VAL A 167 19.86 0.77 -1.63
N THR A 168 21.04 0.15 -1.78
CA THR A 168 21.20 -1.11 -2.54
C THR A 168 20.55 -2.29 -1.81
N ALA A 169 20.73 -2.38 -0.49
CA ALA A 169 20.09 -3.42 0.30
C ALA A 169 18.56 -3.23 0.36
N GLU A 170 18.09 -1.99 0.48
CA GLU A 170 16.67 -1.64 0.44
C GLU A 170 16.05 -1.97 -0.93
N PHE A 171 16.77 -1.72 -2.02
CA PHE A 171 16.34 -2.11 -3.37
C PHE A 171 16.23 -3.62 -3.54
N LEU A 172 17.27 -4.38 -3.15
CA LEU A 172 17.25 -5.85 -3.27
C LEU A 172 16.14 -6.46 -2.42
N LEU A 173 15.96 -5.94 -1.20
CA LEU A 173 14.92 -6.40 -0.29
C LEU A 173 13.52 -6.10 -0.83
N ALA A 174 13.28 -4.88 -1.31
CA ALA A 174 12.04 -4.51 -1.97
C ALA A 174 11.80 -5.40 -3.20
N PHE A 175 12.82 -5.68 -4.01
CA PHE A 175 12.68 -6.56 -5.17
C PHE A 175 12.29 -8.01 -4.80
N VAL A 176 12.93 -8.59 -3.79
CA VAL A 176 12.57 -9.94 -3.29
C VAL A 176 11.14 -9.94 -2.76
N GLU A 177 10.78 -8.87 -2.06
CA GLU A 177 9.47 -8.70 -1.47
C GLU A 177 8.35 -8.61 -2.53
N LEU A 178 8.60 -7.89 -3.61
CA LEU A 178 7.76 -7.83 -4.83
C LEU A 178 7.64 -9.17 -5.57
N MET A 179 8.55 -10.11 -5.35
CA MET A 179 8.41 -11.46 -5.90
C MET A 179 7.52 -12.33 -5.02
N ILE A 180 7.52 -12.06 -3.71
CA ILE A 180 6.81 -12.87 -2.72
C ILE A 180 5.33 -12.49 -2.65
N ASP A 181 4.97 -11.23 -2.83
CA ASP A 181 3.57 -10.76 -2.81
C ASP A 181 2.71 -11.28 -3.98
N ALA A 182 3.33 -11.67 -5.10
CA ALA A 182 2.66 -12.31 -6.23
C ALA A 182 2.23 -13.76 -5.92
N VAL A 183 2.85 -14.40 -4.92
CA VAL A 183 2.66 -15.82 -4.60
C VAL A 183 1.18 -16.16 -4.34
N PRO A 184 0.41 -15.43 -3.50
CA PRO A 184 -0.99 -15.74 -3.29
C PRO A 184 -1.83 -15.69 -4.58
N GLY A 185 -1.61 -14.70 -5.44
CA GLY A 185 -2.32 -14.59 -6.72
C GLY A 185 -2.01 -15.76 -7.65
N ILE A 186 -0.73 -16.11 -7.79
CA ILE A 186 -0.28 -17.22 -8.63
C ILE A 186 -0.82 -18.55 -8.10
N VAL A 187 -0.74 -18.80 -6.79
CA VAL A 187 -1.23 -20.04 -6.18
C VAL A 187 -2.73 -20.22 -6.42
N LEU A 188 -3.52 -19.17 -6.25
CA LEU A 188 -4.96 -19.21 -6.57
C LEU A 188 -5.19 -19.60 -8.03
N ARG A 189 -4.42 -19.04 -8.95
CA ARG A 189 -4.55 -19.28 -10.38
C ARG A 189 -4.15 -20.68 -10.82
N ILE A 190 -3.05 -21.23 -10.31
CA ILE A 190 -2.54 -22.54 -10.76
C ILE A 190 -3.23 -23.72 -10.07
N THR A 191 -3.90 -23.49 -8.94
CA THR A 191 -4.54 -24.56 -8.17
C THR A 191 -5.83 -25.03 -8.86
N ASN A 192 -5.90 -26.34 -9.15
CA ASN A 192 -7.02 -26.97 -9.88
C ASN A 192 -8.17 -27.48 -9.01
N HIS A 193 -8.15 -27.16 -7.71
CA HIS A 193 -9.24 -27.43 -6.78
C HIS A 193 -9.56 -26.15 -5.99
N VAL A 194 -10.76 -26.09 -5.42
CA VAL A 194 -11.23 -24.93 -4.67
C VAL A 194 -10.61 -24.95 -3.27
N LEU A 195 -9.78 -23.95 -2.97
CA LEU A 195 -8.99 -23.86 -1.72
C LEU A 195 -9.81 -23.45 -0.49
N ASP A 196 -10.84 -22.61 -0.68
CA ASP A 196 -11.58 -22.04 0.46
C ASP A 196 -12.58 -23.01 1.08
N GLY A 197 -12.84 -24.17 0.45
CA GLY A 197 -13.75 -25.20 0.95
C GLY A 197 -15.19 -24.70 1.13
N SER A 198 -15.54 -23.57 0.51
CA SER A 198 -16.83 -22.90 0.70
C SER A 198 -18.00 -23.83 0.35
N VAL A 199 -18.96 -23.92 1.27
CA VAL A 199 -20.25 -24.58 1.04
C VAL A 199 -21.26 -23.63 0.38
N VAL A 200 -20.99 -22.32 0.44
CA VAL A 200 -21.74 -21.28 -0.27
C VAL A 200 -21.33 -21.32 -1.73
N GLN A 201 -22.12 -22.03 -2.52
CA GLN A 201 -22.05 -21.97 -3.97
C GLN A 201 -22.69 -20.67 -4.43
N ALA A 202 -22.04 -19.96 -5.35
CA ALA A 202 -22.63 -18.83 -6.03
C ALA A 202 -23.77 -19.36 -6.92
N VAL A 203 -24.99 -19.43 -6.36
CA VAL A 203 -26.20 -19.88 -7.06
C VAL A 203 -27.10 -18.67 -7.20
N GLY A 204 -27.56 -18.38 -8.42
CA GLY A 204 -28.64 -17.41 -8.62
C GLY A 204 -28.51 -16.45 -9.80
N GLN A 205 -27.35 -16.39 -10.48
CA GLN A 205 -27.18 -15.53 -11.66
C GLN A 205 -26.52 -16.28 -12.83
N PRO A 206 -27.01 -16.13 -14.08
CA PRO A 206 -26.46 -16.85 -15.25
C PRO A 206 -24.99 -16.54 -15.57
N TRP A 207 -24.49 -15.39 -15.15
CA TRP A 207 -23.12 -14.93 -15.41
C TRP A 207 -22.12 -15.35 -14.33
N PHE A 208 -22.58 -16.00 -13.24
CA PHE A 208 -21.66 -16.45 -12.20
C PHE A 208 -20.70 -17.52 -12.73
N PRO A 209 -19.39 -17.37 -12.49
CA PRO A 209 -18.41 -18.38 -12.87
C PRO A 209 -18.59 -19.65 -12.02
N SER A 210 -18.06 -20.78 -12.50
CA SER A 210 -17.88 -21.96 -11.64
C SER A 210 -16.92 -21.63 -10.49
N PRO A 211 -16.99 -22.32 -9.33
CA PRO A 211 -16.13 -22.03 -8.18
C PRO A 211 -14.63 -22.05 -8.50
N LEU A 212 -14.20 -22.97 -9.36
CA LEU A 212 -12.79 -23.03 -9.78
C LEU A 212 -12.41 -21.81 -10.64
N ARG A 213 -13.28 -21.42 -11.58
CA ARG A 213 -13.04 -20.24 -12.43
C ARG A 213 -13.09 -18.95 -11.63
N ASP A 214 -13.95 -18.87 -10.62
CA ASP A 214 -14.02 -17.76 -9.66
C ASP A 214 -12.69 -17.60 -8.91
N GLN A 215 -12.12 -18.70 -8.40
CA GLN A 215 -10.81 -18.71 -7.75
C GLN A 215 -9.69 -18.26 -8.71
N HIS A 216 -9.68 -18.78 -9.94
CA HIS A 216 -8.68 -18.39 -10.94
C HIS A 216 -8.76 -16.91 -11.28
N LEU A 217 -9.97 -16.37 -11.42
CA LEU A 217 -10.19 -14.95 -11.65
C LEU A 217 -9.76 -14.10 -10.45
N ALA A 218 -10.04 -14.56 -9.23
CA ALA A 218 -9.59 -13.90 -8.01
C ALA A 218 -8.06 -13.82 -7.94
N GLY A 219 -7.37 -14.91 -8.30
CA GLY A 219 -5.91 -14.98 -8.39
C GLY A 219 -5.33 -14.02 -9.43
N ASP A 220 -5.89 -14.01 -10.64
CA ASP A 220 -5.48 -13.09 -11.72
C ASP A 220 -5.63 -11.63 -11.31
N LEU A 221 -6.77 -11.27 -10.71
CA LEU A 221 -7.05 -9.90 -10.28
C LEU A 221 -6.10 -9.47 -9.16
N LEU A 222 -5.86 -10.33 -8.17
CA LEU A 222 -4.95 -10.02 -7.07
C LEU A 222 -3.54 -9.76 -7.58
N TRP A 223 -3.03 -10.65 -8.44
CA TRP A 223 -1.71 -10.51 -9.03
C TRP A 223 -1.60 -9.22 -9.87
N PHE A 224 -2.58 -8.96 -10.74
CA PHE A 224 -2.57 -7.76 -11.58
C PHE A 224 -2.60 -6.46 -10.75
N ILE A 225 -3.39 -6.41 -9.68
CA ILE A 225 -3.49 -5.21 -8.83
C ILE A 225 -2.18 -4.95 -8.07
N ALA A 226 -1.55 -6.00 -7.55
CA ALA A 226 -0.24 -5.89 -6.90
C ALA A 226 0.78 -5.31 -7.90
N GLU A 227 0.93 -5.92 -9.07
CA GLU A 227 1.88 -5.49 -10.10
C GLU A 227 1.66 -4.01 -10.52
N VAL A 228 0.40 -3.59 -10.69
CA VAL A 228 0.07 -2.19 -11.02
C VAL A 228 0.46 -1.22 -9.89
N ALA A 229 0.36 -1.64 -8.62
CA ALA A 229 0.79 -0.83 -7.49
C ALA A 229 2.32 -0.77 -7.36
N ASP A 230 3.00 -1.86 -7.73
CA ASP A 230 4.42 -2.07 -7.47
C ASP A 230 5.32 -1.48 -8.55
N ILE A 231 4.93 -1.54 -9.82
CA ILE A 231 5.72 -1.00 -10.94
C ILE A 231 6.17 0.45 -10.69
N PRO A 232 5.30 1.41 -10.27
CA PRO A 232 5.74 2.77 -9.99
C PRO A 232 6.76 2.86 -8.85
N VAL A 233 6.62 2.03 -7.82
CA VAL A 233 7.54 1.98 -6.67
C VAL A 233 8.90 1.43 -7.12
N LEU A 234 8.89 0.33 -7.88
CA LEU A 234 10.10 -0.27 -8.43
C LEU A 234 10.84 0.69 -9.36
N ILE A 235 10.12 1.40 -10.24
CA ILE A 235 10.70 2.45 -11.11
C ILE A 235 11.35 3.55 -10.26
N SER A 236 10.65 4.02 -9.22
CA SER A 236 11.19 5.06 -8.33
C SER A 236 12.44 4.58 -7.58
N LEU A 237 12.43 3.37 -7.05
CA LEU A 237 13.59 2.78 -6.36
C LEU A 237 14.76 2.56 -7.31
N PHE A 238 14.50 2.08 -8.52
CA PHE A 238 15.52 1.91 -9.55
C PHE A 238 16.17 3.25 -9.92
N ILE A 239 15.38 4.30 -10.15
CA ILE A 239 15.91 5.66 -10.41
C ILE A 239 16.74 6.16 -9.23
N ARG A 240 16.29 5.93 -7.99
CA ARG A 240 17.05 6.32 -6.79
C ARG A 240 18.37 5.57 -6.69
N TRP A 241 18.36 4.26 -6.90
CA TRP A 241 19.55 3.42 -6.91
C TRP A 241 20.55 3.86 -7.98
N GLN A 242 20.11 4.05 -9.23
CA GLN A 242 20.97 4.54 -10.32
C GLN A 242 21.62 5.91 -10.01
N ARG A 243 20.89 6.81 -9.34
CA ARG A 243 21.44 8.11 -8.92
C ARG A 243 22.47 7.98 -7.81
N THR A 244 22.27 7.06 -6.87
CA THR A 244 23.23 6.77 -5.79
C THR A 244 24.49 6.12 -6.36
N ASP A 245 24.33 5.09 -7.18
CA ASP A 245 25.43 4.36 -7.81
C ASP A 245 26.33 5.29 -8.66
N ARG A 246 25.72 6.17 -9.47
CA ARG A 246 26.47 7.21 -10.20
C ARG A 246 27.26 8.15 -9.29
N ARG A 247 26.70 8.54 -8.13
CA ARG A 247 27.40 9.42 -7.18
C ARG A 247 28.57 8.72 -6.53
N GLU A 248 28.41 7.44 -6.17
CA GLU A 248 29.48 6.64 -5.59
C GLU A 248 30.60 6.40 -6.62
N ALA A 249 30.25 6.06 -7.87
CA ALA A 249 31.23 5.93 -8.95
C ALA A 249 32.02 7.22 -9.19
N HIS A 250 31.34 8.37 -9.29
CA HIS A 250 32.01 9.67 -9.42
C HIS A 250 32.87 10.04 -8.21
N ALA A 251 32.48 9.64 -7.00
CA ALA A 251 33.28 9.88 -5.81
C ALA A 251 34.57 9.04 -5.81
N VAL A 252 34.50 7.80 -6.31
CA VAL A 252 35.68 6.92 -6.47
C VAL A 252 36.60 7.44 -7.59
N ASP A 253 36.05 7.82 -8.74
CA ASP A 253 36.82 8.37 -9.88
C ASP A 253 37.48 9.73 -9.55
N ALA A 254 36.97 10.45 -8.55
CA ALA A 254 37.54 11.72 -8.09
C ALA A 254 38.69 11.57 -7.08
N LEU A 255 38.97 10.36 -6.61
CA LEU A 255 40.12 10.09 -5.75
C LEU A 255 41.42 10.17 -6.55
N THR A 256 42.46 10.76 -5.97
CA THR A 256 43.79 10.75 -6.56
C THR A 256 44.46 9.38 -6.38
N ASP A 257 45.44 9.05 -7.22
CA ASP A 257 46.20 7.79 -7.12
C ASP A 257 46.81 7.59 -5.72
N GLU A 258 47.30 8.67 -5.08
CA GLU A 258 47.82 8.64 -3.71
C GLU A 258 46.76 8.25 -2.66
N GLN A 259 45.52 8.74 -2.82
CA GLN A 259 44.41 8.43 -1.91
C GLN A 259 43.94 6.97 -2.08
N ILE A 260 43.96 6.45 -3.31
CA ILE A 260 43.64 5.05 -3.61
C ILE A 260 44.69 4.12 -2.99
N ASP A 261 45.97 4.47 -3.10
CA ASP A 261 47.07 3.71 -2.50
C ASP A 261 47.00 3.69 -0.96
N GLU A 262 46.64 4.82 -0.34
CA GLU A 262 46.48 4.92 1.11
C GLU A 262 45.31 4.06 1.62
N LEU A 263 44.15 4.12 0.96
CA LEU A 263 42.99 3.25 1.25
C LEU A 263 43.32 1.76 1.08
N THR A 264 44.13 1.42 0.09
CA THR A 264 44.56 0.04 -0.16
C THR A 264 45.48 -0.46 0.95
N ARG A 265 46.42 0.36 1.43
CA ARG A 265 47.28 0.03 2.57
C ARG A 265 46.49 -0.16 3.87
N GLU A 266 45.54 0.73 4.17
CA GLU A 266 44.66 0.58 5.33
C GLU A 266 43.84 -0.72 5.29
N HIS A 267 43.35 -1.11 4.11
CA HIS A 267 42.59 -2.35 3.95
C HIS A 267 43.45 -3.61 4.19
N LEU A 268 44.71 -3.59 3.73
CA LEU A 268 45.66 -4.68 3.94
C LEU A 268 46.09 -4.79 5.42
N GLN A 269 46.28 -3.67 6.11
CA GLN A 269 46.63 -3.65 7.54
C GLN A 269 45.50 -4.13 8.45
N ARG A 270 44.23 -3.97 8.04
CA ARG A 270 43.07 -4.50 8.80
C ARG A 270 42.82 -6.00 8.62
N ARG A 271 43.45 -6.64 7.63
CA ARG A 271 43.26 -8.07 7.31
C ARG A 271 44.45 -8.97 7.69
N GLY A 272 45.58 -8.40 8.09
CA GLY A 272 46.74 -9.12 8.65
C GLY A 272 46.73 -9.13 10.17
#